data_AF-A0AAJ8W9L8-F1
#
_entry.id   AF-A0AAJ8W9L8-F1
#
_cell.length_a   1.000
_cell.length_b   1.000
_cell.length_c   1.000
_cell.angle_alpha   90.00
_cell.angle_beta   90.00
_cell.angle_gamma   90.00
#
_symmetry.space_group_name_H-M   'P 1'
#
loop_
_entity.id
_entity.type
_entity.pdbx_description
1 polymer ?
#
loop_
_entity_poly.entity_id
_entity_poly.type
_entity_poly.pdbx_seq_one_letter_code
_entity_poly.pdbx_strand_id
1 'polypeptide(L)' 'MNFQTRASPKATEEKSTFQKIRETPAFAVGTQVTLFGLGVLFIQSPLMEMLVPQL' A
#
# COMPACT_ATOMS: atom_id res chain seq x y z
N MET A 1 -17.47 12.43 -45.30
CA MET A 1 -16.50 12.05 -44.26
C MET A 1 -17.30 11.55 -43.06
N ASN A 2 -17.39 10.24 -42.89
CA ASN A 2 -18.24 9.64 -41.85
C ASN A 2 -17.43 9.55 -40.55
N PHE A 3 -17.80 10.34 -39.56
CA PHE A 3 -17.28 10.22 -38.20
C PHE A 3 -17.85 8.94 -37.59
N GLN A 4 -17.14 7.82 -37.75
CA GLN A 4 -17.34 6.67 -36.88
C GLN A 4 -16.92 7.11 -35.48
N THR A 5 -17.90 7.40 -34.64
CA THR A 5 -17.74 7.52 -33.20
C THR A 5 -17.19 6.18 -32.71
N ARG A 6 -15.86 6.10 -32.58
CA ARG A 6 -15.20 5.01 -31.87
C ARG A 6 -15.66 5.14 -30.43
N ALA A 7 -16.75 4.46 -30.10
CA ALA A 7 -17.13 4.18 -28.73
C ALA A 7 -15.98 3.34 -28.17
N SER A 8 -14.99 3.99 -27.55
CA SER A 8 -14.10 3.31 -26.62
C SER A 8 -15.01 2.73 -25.55
N PRO A 9 -15.03 1.41 -25.34
CA PRO A 9 -15.60 0.89 -24.11
C PRO A 9 -14.74 1.53 -23.02
N LYS A 10 -15.27 2.54 -22.32
CA LYS A 10 -14.76 2.84 -21.00
C LYS A 10 -14.94 1.54 -20.27
N ALA A 11 -13.84 0.81 -20.09
CA ALA A 11 -13.78 -0.27 -19.14
C ALA A 11 -14.36 0.32 -17.86
N THR A 12 -15.56 -0.09 -17.52
CA THR A 12 -16.06 0.02 -16.17
C THR A 12 -15.14 -0.90 -15.38
N GLU A 13 -13.93 -0.42 -15.09
CA GLU A 13 -13.13 -0.96 -14.02
C GLU A 13 -13.97 -0.69 -12.79
N GLU A 14 -14.77 -1.69 -12.41
CA GLU A 14 -15.36 -1.76 -11.08
C GLU A 14 -14.20 -1.54 -10.13
N LYS A 15 -14.11 -0.32 -9.61
CA LYS A 15 -13.02 0.13 -8.77
C LYS A 15 -12.89 -0.87 -7.64
N SER A 16 -11.91 -1.77 -7.78
CA SER A 16 -11.75 -2.91 -6.90
C SER A 16 -11.76 -2.39 -5.47
N THR A 17 -12.47 -3.07 -4.57
CA THR A 17 -12.59 -2.68 -3.15
C THR A 17 -11.23 -2.39 -2.54
N PHE A 18 -10.20 -3.10 -3.01
CA PHE A 18 -8.80 -2.89 -2.65
C PHE A 18 -8.22 -1.55 -3.13
N GLN A 19 -8.51 -1.11 -4.36
CA GLN A 19 -8.13 0.22 -4.84
C GLN A 19 -8.86 1.31 -4.05
N LYS A 20 -10.15 1.11 -3.78
CA LYS A 20 -10.94 2.06 -2.99
C LYS A 20 -10.41 2.23 -1.56
N ILE A 21 -9.95 1.15 -0.93
CA ILE A 21 -9.33 1.19 0.41
C ILE A 21 -7.97 1.89 0.36
N ARG A 22 -7.11 1.53 -0.61
CA ARG A 22 -5.76 2.12 -0.74
C ARG A 22 -5.76 3.62 -0.99
N GLU A 23 -6.78 4.13 -1.67
CA GLU A 23 -6.92 5.58 -1.92
C GLU A 23 -7.41 6.37 -0.70
N THR A 24 -7.81 5.70 0.40
CA THR A 24 -8.23 6.42 1.59
C THR A 24 -7.04 6.93 2.42
N PRO A 25 -7.15 8.11 3.05
CA PRO A 25 -6.13 8.59 3.98
C PRO A 25 -5.97 7.67 5.19
N ALA A 26 -7.02 6.96 5.59
CA ALA A 26 -6.98 5.97 6.67
C ALA A 26 -6.04 4.80 6.35
N PHE A 27 -5.97 4.36 5.09
CA PHE A 27 -5.02 3.32 4.68
C PHE A 27 -3.56 3.78 4.85
N ALA A 28 -3.24 5.01 4.47
CA ALA A 28 -1.89 5.55 4.65
C ALA A 28 -1.52 5.64 6.14
N VAL A 29 -2.41 6.21 6.97
CA VAL A 29 -2.19 6.33 8.42
C VAL A 29 -2.07 4.96 9.08
N GLY A 30 -3.00 4.04 8.77
CA GLY A 30 -2.96 2.68 9.30
C GLY A 30 -1.69 1.92 8.90
N THR A 31 -1.23 2.10 7.66
CA THR A 31 0.03 1.51 7.20
C THR A 31 1.21 2.07 7.99
N GLN A 32 1.30 3.37 8.19
CA GLN A 32 2.38 3.99 8.96
C GLN A 32 2.38 3.55 10.42
N VAL A 33 1.21 3.52 11.08
CA VAL A 33 1.07 3.05 12.46
C VAL A 33 1.51 1.59 12.57
N THR A 34 1.10 0.76 11.61
CA THR A 34 1.50 -0.65 11.56
C THR A 34 3.01 -0.80 11.40
N LEU A 35 3.61 -0.10 10.43
CA LEU A 35 5.06 -0.14 10.18
C LEU A 35 5.86 0.39 11.38
N PHE A 36 5.39 1.45 12.02
CA PHE A 36 6.02 1.98 13.23
C PHE A 36 5.97 0.97 14.38
N GLY A 37 4.80 0.37 14.64
CA GLY A 37 4.66 -0.66 15.67
C GLY A 37 5.56 -1.87 15.43
N LEU A 38 5.63 -2.34 14.18
CA LEU A 38 6.56 -3.40 13.79
C LEU A 38 8.02 -3.00 13.99
N GLY A 39 8.39 -1.75 13.65
CA GLY A 39 9.74 -1.23 13.89
C GLY A 39 10.11 -1.18 15.38
N VAL A 40 9.20 -0.72 16.23
CA VAL A 40 9.40 -0.68 17.69
C VAL A 40 9.56 -2.09 18.28
N LEU A 41 8.76 -3.04 17.81
CA LEU A 41 8.90 -4.45 18.20
C LEU A 41 10.19 -5.06 17.68
N PHE A 42 10.59 -4.73 16.45
CA PHE A 42 11.83 -5.21 15.85
C PHE A 42 13.06 -4.75 16.64
N ILE A 43 13.14 -3.47 17.02
CA ILE A 43 14.26 -2.93 17.80
C ILE A 43 14.38 -3.60 19.17
N GLN A 44 13.24 -3.89 19.82
CA GLN A 44 13.21 -4.60 21.10
C GLN A 44 13.34 -6.12 20.95
N SER A 45 13.33 -6.65 19.72
CA SER A 45 13.44 -8.08 19.48
C SER A 45 14.90 -8.54 19.46
N PRO A 46 15.18 -9.79 19.84
CA PRO A 46 16.51 -10.40 19.71
C PRO A 46 17.04 -10.45 18.27
N LEU A 47 16.19 -10.25 17.27
CA LEU A 47 16.62 -10.17 15.86
C LEU A 47 17.50 -8.95 15.60
N MET A 48 17.31 -7.87 16.37
CA MET A 48 18.15 -6.67 16.26
C MET A 48 19.59 -6.97 16.69
N GLU A 49 19.77 -7.79 17.73
CA GLU A 49 21.09 -8.21 18.22
C GLU A 49 21.90 -9.01 17.18
N MET A 50 21.22 -9.71 16.27
CA MET A 50 21.90 -10.41 15.16
C MET A 50 22.50 -9.46 14.13
N LEU A 51 22.02 -8.22 14.06
CA LEU A 51 22.53 -7.19 13.17
C LEU A 51 23.63 -6.36 13.81
N VAL A 52 23.87 -6.51 15.12
CA VAL A 52 24.93 -5.82 15.83
C VAL A 52 26.28 -6.37 15.38
N PRO A 53 27.19 -5.52 14.87
CA PRO A 53 28.53 -5.95 14.49
C PRO A 53 29.26 -6.50 15.72
N GLN A 54 29.76 -7.72 15.60
CA GLN A 54 30.63 -8.32 16.60
C GLN A 54 32.07 -7.87 16.29
N LEU A 55 32.55 -6.87 17.04
CA LEU A 55 33.94 -6.38 17.00
C LEU A 55 34.83 -7.19 17.96
#